data_AF-A0A370HS30-F1
#
_entry.id   AF-A0A370HS30-F1
#
_cell.length_a   1.000
_cell.length_b   1.000
_cell.length_c   1.000
_cell.angle_alpha   90.00
_cell.angle_beta   90.00
_cell.angle_gamma   90.00
#
_symmetry.space_group_name_H-M   'P 1'
#
loop_
_entity.id
_entity.type
_entity.pdbx_description
1 polymer ?
#
loop_
_entity_poly.entity_id
_entity_poly.type
_entity_poly.pdbx_seq_one_letter_code
_entity_poly.pdbx_strand_id
1 'polypeptide(L)'
;MTPEPVHTSAPPRGPWFGPTSFRTASIAMCVNVFPVLIVSYLIVVLGVVYAVELIAVPVLCAMRGRARQIGTGLGVSLVGTLACFVLPPALAALFGQ
;
A
#
# COMPACT_ATOMS: atom_id res chain seq x y z
N MET A 1 70.30 14.43 8.01
CA MET A 1 69.03 15.11 7.74
C MET A 1 68.59 14.74 6.33
N THR A 2 67.85 13.64 6.21
CA THR A 2 67.24 13.19 4.97
C THR A 2 65.80 13.74 4.91
N PRO A 3 65.39 14.43 3.85
CA PRO A 3 64.03 14.96 3.75
C PRO A 3 63.02 13.81 3.59
N GLU A 4 62.00 13.79 4.45
CA GLU A 4 60.86 12.87 4.35
C GLU A 4 60.00 13.20 3.12
N PRO A 5 59.48 12.19 2.40
CA PRO A 5 58.59 12.42 1.27
C PRO A 5 57.23 12.92 1.75
N VAL A 6 56.85 14.13 1.29
CA VAL A 6 55.52 14.70 1.52
C VAL A 6 54.48 13.85 0.78
N HIS A 7 53.67 13.11 1.53
CA HIS A 7 52.46 12.47 1.00
C HIS A 7 51.44 13.56 0.65
N THR A 8 51.48 14.05 -0.60
CA THR A 8 50.38 14.82 -1.19
C THR A 8 49.18 13.90 -1.41
N SER A 9 48.34 13.75 -0.39
CA SER A 9 47.02 13.13 -0.47
C SER A 9 46.05 14.10 -1.17
N ALA A 10 46.12 14.17 -2.50
CA ALA A 10 45.02 14.74 -3.26
C ALA A 10 43.75 13.93 -2.94
N PRO A 11 42.64 14.54 -2.50
CA PRO A 11 41.43 13.78 -2.22
C PRO A 11 40.96 13.14 -3.53
N PRO A 12 40.63 11.85 -3.54
CA PRO A 12 40.16 11.18 -4.75
C PRO A 12 38.91 11.91 -5.24
N ARG A 13 39.01 12.60 -6.39
CA ARG A 13 37.88 13.23 -7.09
C ARG A 13 36.99 12.21 -7.82
N GLY A 14 36.87 11.01 -7.26
CA GLY A 14 35.95 9.98 -7.74
C GLY A 14 34.55 10.25 -7.20
N PRO A 15 33.48 9.90 -7.94
CA PRO A 15 32.13 10.02 -7.40
C PRO A 15 32.03 9.20 -6.11
N TRP A 16 31.65 9.87 -5.02
CA TRP A 16 31.50 9.31 -3.66
C TRP A 16 30.57 8.07 -3.60
N PHE A 17 29.72 7.90 -4.62
CA PHE A 17 28.84 6.77 -4.82
C PHE A 17 28.84 6.39 -6.30
N GLY A 18 29.15 5.13 -6.61
CA GLY A 18 29.20 4.63 -7.97
C GLY A 18 27.81 4.51 -8.62
N PRO A 19 27.74 4.24 -9.95
CA PRO A 19 26.48 4.03 -10.66
C PRO A 19 25.59 2.95 -10.03
N THR A 20 26.20 1.96 -9.37
CA THR A 20 25.53 0.89 -8.62
C THR A 20 24.80 1.42 -7.38
N SER A 21 25.42 2.33 -6.62
CA SER A 21 24.80 2.95 -5.45
C SER A 21 23.58 3.81 -5.83
N PHE A 22 23.67 4.55 -6.94
CA PHE A 22 22.54 5.33 -7.46
C PHE A 22 21.38 4.42 -7.88
N ARG A 23 21.67 3.30 -8.57
CA ARG A 23 20.67 2.29 -8.96
C ARG A 23 19.99 1.66 -7.73
N THR A 24 20.76 1.28 -6.72
CA THR A 24 20.19 0.69 -5.50
C THR A 24 19.32 1.69 -4.74
N ALA A 25 19.73 2.96 -4.65
CA ALA A 25 18.95 4.01 -4.00
C ALA A 25 17.63 4.29 -4.74
N SER A 26 17.66 4.30 -6.08
CA SER A 26 16.46 4.50 -6.89
C SER A 26 15.51 3.29 -6.84
N ILE A 27 16.03 2.06 -6.82
CA ILE A 27 15.19 0.86 -6.58
C ILE A 27 14.57 0.90 -5.18
N ALA A 28 15.35 1.25 -4.15
CA ALA A 28 14.84 1.36 -2.78
C ALA A 28 13.76 2.44 -2.64
N MET A 29 13.94 3.59 -3.31
CA MET A 29 12.92 4.63 -3.43
C MET A 29 11.67 4.09 -4.13
N CYS A 30 11.81 3.42 -5.28
CA CYS A 30 10.68 2.83 -6.00
C CYS A 30 9.93 1.79 -5.14
N VAL A 31 10.64 0.89 -4.46
CA VAL A 31 10.02 -0.13 -3.60
C VAL A 31 9.27 0.48 -2.41
N ASN A 32 9.66 1.67 -1.95
CA ASN A 32 8.93 2.37 -0.89
C ASN A 32 7.77 3.23 -1.42
N VAL A 33 7.95 3.90 -2.56
CA VAL A 33 6.95 4.81 -3.13
C VAL A 33 5.82 4.06 -3.83
N PHE A 34 6.15 2.96 -4.51
CA PHE A 34 5.18 2.12 -5.23
C PHE A 34 4.06 1.59 -4.33
N PRO A 35 4.32 0.96 -3.17
CA PRO A 35 3.26 0.52 -2.27
C PRO A 35 2.49 1.71 -1.68
N VAL A 36 3.13 2.84 -1.38
CA VAL A 36 2.39 4.02 -0.87
C VAL A 36 1.39 4.51 -1.92
N LEU A 37 1.83 4.73 -3.16
CA LEU A 37 0.96 5.21 -4.23
C LEU A 37 -0.12 4.19 -4.61
N ILE A 38 0.24 2.90 -4.70
CA ILE A 38 -0.70 1.84 -5.07
C ILE A 38 -1.70 1.60 -3.97
N VAL A 39 -1.28 1.54 -2.71
CA VAL A 39 -2.21 1.36 -1.59
C VAL A 39 -3.16 2.55 -1.53
N SER A 40 -2.68 3.79 -1.66
CA SER A 40 -3.56 4.96 -1.71
C SER A 40 -4.54 4.91 -2.90
N TYR A 41 -4.06 4.55 -4.10
CA TYR A 41 -4.91 4.41 -5.27
C TYR A 41 -5.96 3.30 -5.10
N LEU A 42 -5.56 2.13 -4.61
CA LEU A 42 -6.45 1.01 -4.33
C LEU A 42 -7.51 1.38 -3.29
N ILE A 43 -7.16 2.15 -2.25
CA ILE A 43 -8.12 2.64 -1.26
C ILE A 43 -9.19 3.52 -1.94
N VAL A 44 -8.79 4.43 -2.83
CA VAL A 44 -9.75 5.29 -3.54
C VAL A 44 -10.65 4.47 -4.46
N VAL A 45 -10.06 3.56 -5.26
CA VAL A 45 -10.83 2.67 -6.16
C VAL A 45 -11.81 1.81 -5.35
N LEU A 46 -11.34 1.21 -4.26
CA LEU A 46 -12.15 0.38 -3.38
C LEU A 46 -13.28 1.20 -2.73
N GLY A 47 -13.01 2.43 -2.32
CA GLY A 47 -14.03 3.35 -1.79
C GLY A 47 -15.12 3.65 -2.82
N VAL A 48 -14.76 3.90 -4.08
CA VAL A 48 -15.73 4.12 -5.17
C VAL A 48 -16.56 2.86 -5.42
N VAL A 49 -15.92 1.68 -5.49
CA VAL A 49 -16.62 0.40 -5.67
C VAL A 49 -17.62 0.18 -4.54
N TYR A 50 -17.22 0.40 -3.28
CA TYR A 50 -18.14 0.26 -2.16
C TYR A 50 -19.30 1.24 -2.20
N ALA A 51 -19.07 2.49 -2.61
CA ALA A 51 -20.15 3.45 -2.76
C ALA A 51 -21.19 2.99 -3.78
N VAL A 52 -20.75 2.41 -4.90
CA VAL A 52 -21.64 1.83 -5.92
C VAL A 52 -22.35 0.59 -5.38
N GLU A 53 -21.64 -0.30 -4.68
CA GLU A 53 -22.22 -1.51 -4.10
C GLU A 53 -23.29 -1.19 -3.04
N LEU A 54 -23.08 -0.17 -2.21
CA LEU A 54 -24.06 0.28 -1.21
C LEU A 54 -25.38 0.73 -1.83
N ILE A 55 -25.37 1.19 -3.08
CA ILE A 55 -26.58 1.54 -3.84
C ILE A 55 -27.12 0.32 -4.60
N ALA A 56 -26.25 -0.50 -5.18
CA ALA A 56 -26.64 -1.68 -5.95
C ALA A 56 -27.34 -2.74 -5.08
N VAL A 57 -26.86 -2.98 -3.85
CA VAL A 57 -27.44 -3.95 -2.91
C VAL A 57 -28.92 -3.69 -2.62
N PRO A 58 -29.34 -2.50 -2.12
CA PRO A 58 -30.75 -2.25 -1.84
C PRO A 58 -31.61 -2.26 -3.10
N VAL A 59 -31.09 -1.79 -4.24
CA VAL A 59 -31.80 -1.84 -5.53
C VAL A 59 -32.06 -3.28 -5.96
N LEU A 60 -31.03 -4.13 -5.96
CA LEU A 60 -31.13 -5.55 -6.32
C LEU A 60 -31.99 -6.34 -5.33
N CYS A 61 -31.94 -6.00 -4.04
CA CYS A 61 -32.80 -6.59 -3.01
C CYS A 61 -34.29 -6.17 -3.17
N ALA A 62 -34.55 -4.95 -3.66
CA ALA A 62 -35.91 -4.48 -3.94
C ALA A 62 -36.52 -5.17 -5.17
N MET A 63 -35.70 -5.48 -6.18
CA MET A 63 -36.13 -6.24 -7.37
C MET A 63 -36.61 -7.65 -6.98
N ARG A 64 -37.46 -8.29 -7.80
CA ARG A 64 -37.92 -9.68 -7.59
C ARG A 64 -37.09 -10.67 -8.42
N GLY A 65 -37.02 -11.93 -7.98
CA GLY A 65 -36.37 -13.03 -8.71
C GLY A 65 -34.86 -13.15 -8.46
N ARG A 66 -34.11 -13.61 -9.47
CA ARG A 66 -32.64 -13.87 -9.39
C ARG A 66 -31.83 -12.65 -8.95
N ALA A 67 -32.34 -11.44 -9.19
CA ALA A 67 -31.71 -10.20 -8.74
C ALA A 67 -31.54 -10.12 -7.21
N ARG A 68 -32.49 -10.66 -6.42
CA ARG A 68 -32.36 -10.69 -4.95
C ARG A 68 -31.21 -11.54 -4.49
N GLN A 69 -31.02 -12.71 -5.11
CA GLN A 69 -29.96 -13.64 -4.73
C GLN A 69 -28.57 -13.03 -4.95
N ILE A 70 -28.40 -12.30 -6.06
CA ILE A 70 -27.17 -11.55 -6.36
C ILE A 70 -27.00 -10.40 -5.35
N GLY A 71 -28.06 -9.63 -5.08
CA GLY A 71 -28.03 -8.54 -4.10
C GLY A 71 -27.69 -9.01 -2.69
N THR A 72 -28.24 -10.14 -2.24
CA THR A 72 -27.90 -10.74 -0.94
C THR A 72 -26.47 -11.25 -0.90
N GLY A 73 -25.97 -11.83 -2.00
CA GLY A 73 -24.57 -12.28 -2.09
C GLY A 73 -23.59 -11.11 -1.97
N LEU A 74 -23.86 -10.01 -2.68
CA LEU A 74 -23.12 -8.75 -2.55
C LEU A 74 -23.20 -8.18 -1.14
N GLY A 75 -24.40 -8.16 -0.54
CA GLY A 75 -24.59 -7.70 0.84
C GLY A 75 -23.79 -8.49 1.86
N VAL A 76 -23.77 -9.83 1.76
CA VAL A 76 -22.97 -10.68 2.64
C VAL A 76 -21.47 -10.44 2.45
N SER A 77 -21.03 -10.26 1.20
CA SER A 77 -19.63 -9.91 0.90
C SER A 77 -19.23 -8.59 1.56
N LEU A 78 -20.07 -7.56 1.44
CA LEU A 78 -19.88 -6.25 2.09
C LEU A 78 -19.73 -6.36 3.61
N VAL A 79 -20.63 -7.11 4.26
CA VAL A 79 -20.58 -7.35 5.72
C VAL A 79 -19.32 -8.12 6.11
N GLY A 80 -18.95 -9.15 5.34
CA GLY A 80 -17.73 -9.92 5.56
C GLY A 80 -16.47 -9.06 5.46
N THR A 81 -16.39 -8.17 4.47
CA THR A 81 -15.22 -7.29 4.36
C THR A 81 -15.17 -6.26 5.47
N LEU A 82 -16.30 -5.66 5.85
CA LEU A 82 -16.38 -4.77 7.01
C LEU A 82 -15.91 -5.47 8.29
N ALA A 83 -16.31 -6.72 8.50
CA ALA A 83 -15.82 -7.52 9.61
C ALA A 83 -14.30 -7.73 9.54
N CYS A 84 -13.72 -8.02 8.37
CA CYS A 84 -12.26 -8.13 8.20
C CYS A 84 -11.49 -6.83 8.50
N PHE A 85 -12.09 -5.65 8.30
CA PHE A 85 -11.45 -4.38 8.65
C PHE A 85 -11.61 -4.01 10.13
N VAL A 86 -12.73 -4.36 10.75
CA VAL A 86 -13.03 -4.02 12.16
C VAL A 86 -12.45 -5.04 13.13
N LEU A 87 -12.37 -6.31 12.74
CA LEU A 87 -11.94 -7.40 13.62
C LEU A 87 -10.47 -7.27 14.04
N PRO A 88 -9.49 -6.97 13.15
CA PRO A 88 -8.09 -6.78 13.56
C PRO A 88 -7.87 -5.67 14.59
N PRO A 89 -8.39 -4.42 14.43
CA PRO A 89 -8.24 -3.40 15.45
C PRO A 89 -9.03 -3.73 16.73
N ALA A 90 -10.18 -4.40 16.63
CA ALA A 90 -10.93 -4.84 17.81
C ALA A 90 -10.18 -5.92 18.61
N LEU A 91 -9.58 -6.90 17.93
CA LEU A 91 -8.74 -7.93 18.55
C LEU A 91 -7.46 -7.30 19.15
N ALA A 92 -6.84 -6.36 18.45
CA ALA A 92 -5.68 -5.63 18.98
C ALA A 92 -6.03 -4.84 20.25
N ALA A 93 -7.23 -4.24 20.32
CA ALA A 93 -7.70 -3.55 21.52
C ALA A 93 -8.03 -4.51 22.69
N LEU A 94 -8.45 -5.75 22.39
CA LEU A 94 -8.83 -6.75 23.39
C LEU A 94 -7.64 -7.57 23.92
N PHE A 95 -6.64 -7.87 23.08
CA PHE A 95 -5.47 -8.70 23.43
C PHE A 95 -4.17 -7.91 23.57
N GLY A 96 -4.18 -6.61 23.27
CA GLY A 96 -3.04 -5.70 23.39
C GLY A 96 -3.00 -4.88 24.69
N GLN A 97 -3.86 -5.19 25.66
CA GLN A 97 -3.72 -4.80 27.08
C GLN A 97 -3.05 -5.92 27.87
#